data_AF-A0A953XVH9-F1
#
_entry.id   AF-A0A953XVH9-F1
#
_cell.length_a   1.000
_cell.length_b   1.000
_cell.length_c   1.000
_cell.angle_alpha   90.00
_cell.angle_beta   90.00
_cell.angle_gamma   90.00
#
_symmetry.space_group_name_H-M   'P 1'
#
loop_
_entity.id
_entity.type
_entity.pdbx_description
1 polymer ?
#
loop_
_entity_poly.entity_id
_entity_poly.type
_entity_poly.pdbx_seq_one_letter_code
_entity_poly.pdbx_strand_id
1 'polypeptide(L)' 'VYLHGLVRDEQGRKMSKSLGNAIGLDDDPKDQFGKAMRISDEAMPTWMRIATDIPDARVDELLAAANPMDAKLALAE' A
#
# COMPACT_ATOMS: atom_id res chain seq x y z
N VAL A 1 20.21 -13.91 -3.36
CA VAL A 1 19.32 -13.25 -4.34
C VAL A 1 18.31 -12.45 -3.55
N TYR A 2 18.35 -11.11 -3.62
CA TYR A 2 17.31 -10.28 -3.01
C TYR A 2 16.12 -10.23 -3.98
N LEU A 3 15.12 -11.09 -3.76
CA LEU A 3 13.83 -11.00 -4.45
C LEU A 3 13.05 -9.85 -3.83
N HIS A 4 13.01 -8.70 -4.49
CA HIS A 4 12.05 -7.66 -4.13
C HIS A 4 10.66 -8.14 -4.56
N GLY A 5 9.72 -8.18 -3.61
CA GLY A 5 8.33 -8.55 -3.86
C GLY A 5 7.69 -7.65 -4.92
N LEU A 6 6.59 -8.11 -5.51
CA LEU A 6 5.76 -7.28 -6.39
C LEU A 6 4.50 -6.87 -5.63
N VAL A 7 4.16 -5.60 -5.71
CA VAL A 7 2.86 -5.12 -5.24
C VAL A 7 1.75 -5.67 -6.14
N ARG A 8 0.75 -6.27 -5.51
CA ARG A 8 -0.43 -6.86 -6.14
C ARG A 8 -1.70 -6.29 -5.50
N ASP A 9 -2.76 -6.23 -6.28
CA ASP A 9 -4.09 -5.93 -5.76
C ASP A 9 -4.82 -7.18 -5.25
N GLU A 10 -6.05 -7.00 -4.75
CA GLU A 10 -6.94 -8.08 -4.29
C GLU A 10 -7.23 -9.15 -5.35
N GLN A 11 -7.06 -8.83 -6.64
CA GLN A 11 -7.25 -9.76 -7.75
C GLN A 11 -5.93 -10.45 -8.15
N GLY A 12 -4.86 -10.24 -7.38
CA GLY A 12 -3.52 -10.76 -7.64
C GLY A 12 -2.81 -10.10 -8.83
N ARG A 13 -3.41 -9.05 -9.42
CA ARG A 13 -2.85 -8.34 -10.57
C ARG A 13 -1.71 -7.45 -10.11
N LYS A 14 -0.63 -7.41 -10.90
CA LYS A 14 0.50 -6.52 -10.64
C LYS A 14 0.03 -5.05 -10.67
N MET A 15 0.64 -4.22 -9.83
CA MET A 15 0.51 -2.77 -9.93
C MET A 15 0.82 -2.29 -11.36
N SER A 16 -0.12 -1.56 -11.97
CA SER A 16 0.00 -0.97 -13.30
C SER A 16 -0.82 0.31 -13.43
N LYS A 17 -0.21 1.34 -14.03
CA LYS A 17 -0.92 2.59 -14.39
C LYS A 17 -2.14 2.32 -15.28
N SER A 18 -2.05 1.37 -16.21
CA SER A 18 -3.16 1.03 -17.12
C SER A 18 -4.33 0.28 -16.45
N LEU A 19 -4.07 -0.38 -15.32
CA LEU A 19 -5.11 -1.07 -14.54
C LEU A 19 -5.77 -0.15 -13.51
N GLY A 20 -5.27 1.08 -13.36
CA GLY A 20 -5.78 2.04 -12.37
C GLY A 20 -5.50 1.66 -10.92
N ASN A 21 -4.62 0.67 -10.67
CA ASN A 21 -4.29 0.16 -9.33
C ASN A 21 -2.89 0.61 -8.85
N ALA A 22 -2.39 1.73 -9.38
CA ALA A 22 -1.07 2.28 -9.07
C ALA A 22 -1.18 3.69 -8.46
N ILE A 23 -0.25 4.02 -7.56
CA ILE A 23 -0.01 5.38 -7.07
C ILE A 23 1.17 5.94 -7.87
N GLY A 24 0.94 7.02 -8.61
CA GLY A 24 1.98 7.72 -9.37
C GLY A 24 2.74 8.68 -8.47
N LEU A 25 4.06 8.69 -8.59
CA LEU A 25 4.90 9.69 -7.91
C LEU A 25 4.67 11.10 -8.48
N ASP A 26 4.14 11.17 -9.70
CA ASP A 26 3.79 12.39 -10.45
C ASP A 26 2.35 12.85 -10.22
N ASP A 27 1.54 12.13 -9.45
CA ASP A 27 0.17 12.53 -9.12
C ASP A 27 0.17 13.72 -8.13
N ASP A 28 -0.90 14.51 -8.13
CA ASP A 28 -1.09 15.53 -7.10
C ASP A 28 -1.19 14.88 -5.70
N PRO A 29 -0.72 15.55 -4.62
CA PRO A 29 -0.72 14.97 -3.27
C PRO A 29 -2.09 14.45 -2.82
N LYS A 30 -3.17 15.16 -3.20
CA LYS A 30 -4.55 14.76 -2.91
C LYS A 30 -4.94 13.46 -3.61
N ASP A 31 -4.45 13.25 -4.82
CA ASP A 31 -4.72 12.05 -5.60
C ASP A 31 -3.90 10.87 -5.10
N GLN A 32 -2.64 11.09 -4.71
CA GLN A 32 -1.82 10.06 -4.06
C GLN A 32 -2.48 9.57 -2.78
N PHE A 33 -2.89 10.51 -1.92
CA PHE A 33 -3.64 10.20 -0.70
C PHE A 33 -4.92 9.44 -1.01
N GLY A 34 -5.75 9.95 -1.93
CA GLY A 34 -7.00 9.31 -2.31
C GLY A 34 -6.83 7.91 -2.90
N LYS A 35 -5.72 7.64 -3.61
CA LYS A 35 -5.37 6.31 -4.12
C LYS A 35 -4.87 5.38 -3.02
N ALA A 36 -4.05 5.87 -2.08
CA ALA A 36 -3.62 5.10 -0.91
C ALA A 36 -4.83 4.64 -0.07
N MET A 37 -5.81 5.53 0.15
CA MET A 37 -7.04 5.20 0.88
C MET A 37 -7.94 4.17 0.19
N ARG A 38 -7.77 3.95 -1.11
CA ARG A 38 -8.55 2.97 -1.90
C ARG A 38 -7.91 1.59 -1.96
N ILE A 39 -6.71 1.42 -1.43
CA ILE A 39 -6.07 0.09 -1.37
C ILE A 39 -6.91 -0.81 -0.47
N SER A 40 -7.13 -2.04 -0.92
CA SER A 40 -7.88 -3.04 -0.15
C SER A 40 -7.05 -3.54 1.03
N ASP A 41 -7.73 -3.93 2.11
CA ASP A 41 -7.06 -4.38 3.34
C ASP A 41 -6.20 -5.63 3.09
N GLU A 42 -6.63 -6.49 2.16
CA GLU A 42 -5.87 -7.67 1.73
C GLU A 42 -4.54 -7.32 1.03
N ALA A 43 -4.51 -6.23 0.25
CA ALA A 43 -3.31 -5.78 -0.43
C ALA A 43 -2.35 -5.01 0.50
N MET A 44 -2.85 -4.49 1.64
CA MET A 44 -2.08 -3.58 2.50
C MET A 44 -0.75 -4.12 3.02
N PRO A 45 -0.61 -5.39 3.44
CA PRO A 45 0.66 -5.92 3.91
C PRO A 45 1.78 -5.83 2.85
N THR A 46 1.43 -6.00 1.58
CA THR A 46 2.40 -5.93 0.49
C THR A 46 2.78 -4.49 0.18
N TRP A 47 1.81 -3.59 0.21
CA TRP A 47 2.03 -2.16 0.00
C TRP A 47 2.92 -1.56 1.09
N MET A 48 2.62 -1.81 2.38
CA MET A 48 3.41 -1.23 3.47
C MET A 48 4.86 -1.72 3.45
N ARG A 49 5.11 -3.02 3.25
CA ARG A 49 6.46 -3.58 3.27
C ARG A 49 7.33 -3.21 2.06
N ILE A 50 6.74 -2.77 0.95
CA ILE A 50 7.48 -2.47 -0.29
C ILE A 50 7.53 -0.97 -0.56
N ALA A 51 6.46 -0.23 -0.26
CA ALA A 51 6.35 1.18 -0.59
C ALA A 51 6.71 2.12 0.57
N THR A 52 7.03 1.59 1.75
CA THR A 52 7.43 2.39 2.93
C THR A 52 8.70 1.84 3.56
N ASP A 53 9.40 2.69 4.31
CA ASP A 53 10.55 2.31 5.13
C ASP A 53 10.13 1.92 6.56
N ILE A 54 8.84 1.66 6.80
CA ILE A 54 8.32 1.26 8.12
C ILE A 54 8.83 -0.15 8.44
N PRO A 55 9.43 -0.39 9.63
CA PRO A 55 9.88 -1.72 10.01
C PRO A 55 8.75 -2.75 10.01
N ASP A 56 9.02 -3.98 9.55
CA ASP A 56 8.03 -5.06 9.45
C ASP A 56 7.24 -5.27 10.75
N ALA A 57 7.88 -5.19 11.92
CA ALA A 57 7.22 -5.30 13.21
C ALA A 57 6.12 -4.24 13.41
N ARG A 58 6.38 -3.00 12.97
CA ARG A 58 5.40 -1.91 13.04
C ARG A 58 4.29 -2.06 12.00
N VAL A 59 4.62 -2.58 10.81
CA VAL A 59 3.61 -2.94 9.80
C VAL A 59 2.66 -3.99 10.37
N ASP A 60 3.17 -5.03 11.01
CA ASP A 60 2.36 -6.09 11.61
C ASP A 60 1.45 -5.56 12.73
N GLU A 61 1.93 -4.63 13.56
CA GLU A 61 1.12 -3.93 14.57
C GLU A 61 -0.03 -3.13 13.94
N LEU A 62 0.26 -2.36 12.87
CA LEU A 62 -0.74 -1.54 12.18
C LEU A 62 -1.81 -2.38 11.49
N LEU A 63 -1.43 -3.53 10.93
CA LEU A 63 -2.36 -4.46 10.29
C LEU A 63 -3.18 -5.28 11.29
N ALA A 64 -2.65 -5.52 12.49
CA ALA A 64 -3.35 -6.19 13.58
C ALA A 64 -4.30 -5.25 14.35
N ALA A 65 -4.16 -3.93 14.18
CA ALA A 65 -5.03 -2.95 14.80
C ALA A 65 -6.48 -3.12 14.33
N ALA A 66 -7.43 -2.85 15.23
CA ALA A 66 -8.85 -3.03 14.97
C ALA A 66 -9.41 -2.12 13.85
N ASN A 67 -8.66 -1.06 13.49
CA ASN A 67 -9.08 -0.09 12.50
C ASN A 67 -8.15 -0.10 11.27
N PRO A 68 -8.58 -0.70 10.14
CA PRO A 68 -7.82 -0.72 8.89
C PRO A 68 -7.51 0.67 8.33
N MET A 69 -8.25 1.69 8.76
CA MET A 69 -8.01 3.09 8.40
C MET A 69 -6.63 3.57 8.85
N ASP A 70 -6.14 3.09 10.00
CA ASP A 70 -4.88 3.57 10.59
C ASP A 70 -3.69 3.14 9.72
N ALA A 71 -3.72 1.91 9.19
CA ALA A 71 -2.71 1.42 8.24
C ALA A 71 -2.73 2.20 6.92
N LYS A 72 -3.93 2.57 6.43
CA LYS A 72 -4.07 3.37 5.20
C LYS A 72 -3.59 4.79 5.36
N LEU A 73 -3.87 5.40 6.52
CA LEU A 73 -3.35 6.72 6.87
C LEU A 73 -1.82 6.69 6.98
N ALA A 74 -1.26 5.69 7.66
CA ALA A 74 0.19 5.52 7.78
C ALA A 74 0.90 5.28 6.45
N LEU A 75 0.22 4.71 5.44
CA LEU A 75 0.76 4.59 4.09
C LEU A 75 0.73 5.92 3.33
N ALA A 76 -0.27 6.76 3.60
CA ALA A 76 -0.54 7.98 2.86
C ALA A 76 0.20 9.21 3.39
N GLU A 77 0.81 9.10 4.58
CA GLU A 77 1.66 10.10 5.24
C GLU A 77 3.13 9.94 4.85
#